data_AF-A0A6I9XEH4-F1
#
_entry.id   AF-A0A6I9XEH4-F1
#
_cell.length_a   1.000
_cell.length_b   1.000
_cell.length_c   1.000
_cell.angle_alpha   90.00
_cell.angle_beta   90.00
_cell.angle_gamma   90.00
#
_symmetry.space_group_name_H-M   'P 1'
#
loop_
_entity.id
_entity.type
_entity.pdbx_description
1 polymer ?
#
loop_
_entity_poly.entity_id
_entity_poly.type
_entity_poly.pdbx_seq_one_letter_code
_entity_poly.pdbx_strand_id
1 'polypeptide(L)'
;MLNNTIKYIIRKHFEDKELCFDLLKTFQDTLEEQYANNGKIYIFTNYGKKLHPNVFTAQYHSIVGYKTSHYSFFLPVTVAMHFAGINNVDKLRQAEAILSNVGFLFNVQDDYMACFEESKVIGKDNTDIQKGKCTWLVATAFDYATPVQRNILKECYGSSDPEKVKRVKQLFIDLELPDRYSIFEDEMYNLQNVLLQKLSPGPLHKFFSDLLGKLYRRSV
;
A
#
# COMPACT_ATOMS: atom_id res chain seq x y z
N MET A 1 15.81 11.31 -16.12
CA MET A 1 15.75 12.78 -15.92
C MET A 1 15.40 13.12 -14.47
N LEU A 2 14.25 12.70 -13.94
CA LEU A 2 13.81 12.99 -12.56
C LEU A 2 14.80 12.58 -11.45
N ASN A 3 15.40 11.38 -11.51
CA ASN A 3 16.36 10.92 -10.49
C ASN A 3 17.60 11.82 -10.40
N ASN A 4 18.10 12.29 -11.55
CA ASN A 4 19.25 13.19 -11.58
C ASN A 4 18.88 14.57 -11.01
N THR A 5 17.64 15.01 -11.18
CA THR A 5 17.13 16.24 -10.56
C THR A 5 17.10 16.12 -9.03
N ILE A 6 16.62 15.00 -8.47
CA ILE A 6 16.63 14.75 -7.02
C ILE A 6 18.06 14.83 -6.49
N LYS A 7 19.00 14.10 -7.11
CA LYS A 7 20.42 14.12 -6.72
C LYS A 7 21.04 15.51 -6.82
N TYR A 8 20.71 16.26 -7.87
CA TYR A 8 21.17 17.64 -8.03
C TYR A 8 20.65 18.56 -6.93
N ILE A 9 19.37 18.49 -6.58
CA ILE A 9 18.77 19.29 -5.51
C ILE A 9 19.43 18.96 -4.17
N ILE A 10 19.59 17.67 -3.86
CA ILE A 10 20.22 17.26 -2.60
C ILE A 10 21.64 17.82 -2.50
N ARG A 11 22.47 17.64 -3.54
CA ARG A 11 23.84 18.18 -3.54
C ARG A 11 23.84 19.70 -3.43
N LYS A 12 23.08 20.40 -4.27
CA LYS A 12 23.04 21.86 -4.29
C LYS A 12 22.74 22.50 -2.93
N HIS A 13 21.88 21.86 -2.13
CA HIS A 13 21.42 22.44 -0.86
C HIS A 13 22.08 21.83 0.38
N PHE A 14 22.65 20.63 0.27
CA PHE A 14 23.14 19.88 1.42
C PHE A 14 24.56 19.35 1.29
N GLU A 15 25.29 19.59 0.20
CA GLU A 15 26.64 19.01 -0.02
C GLU A 15 27.61 19.18 1.15
N ASP A 16 27.58 20.34 1.84
CA ASP A 16 28.42 20.63 3.01
C ASP A 16 27.78 20.21 4.36
N LYS A 17 26.66 19.48 4.34
CA LYS A 17 25.93 19.03 5.53
C LYS A 17 26.15 17.54 5.76
N GLU A 18 26.33 17.15 7.02
CA GLU A 18 26.50 15.73 7.41
C GLU A 18 25.36 14.83 6.91
N LEU A 19 24.13 15.34 6.87
CA LEU A 19 22.95 14.61 6.41
C LEU A 19 22.89 14.37 4.89
N CYS A 20 23.77 14.98 4.08
CA CYS A 20 23.76 14.84 2.62
C CYS A 20 23.91 13.38 2.18
N PHE A 21 24.86 12.68 2.81
CA PHE A 21 25.12 11.28 2.53
C PHE A 21 23.89 10.43 2.85
N ASP A 22 23.28 10.65 4.01
CA ASP A 22 22.07 9.95 4.42
C ASP A 22 20.93 10.19 3.44
N LEU A 23 20.66 11.43 3.04
CA LEU A 23 19.63 11.74 2.03
C LEU A 23 19.90 11.04 0.70
N LEU A 24 21.11 11.15 0.16
CA LEU A 24 21.45 10.51 -1.12
C LEU A 24 21.26 9.00 -1.04
N LYS A 25 21.67 8.39 0.07
CA LYS A 25 21.51 6.96 0.33
C LYS A 25 20.04 6.58 0.44
N THR A 26 19.24 7.25 1.27
CA THR A 26 17.80 6.94 1.44
C THR A 26 17.04 6.99 0.12
N PHE A 27 17.28 8.03 -0.69
CA PHE A 27 16.64 8.14 -2.01
C PHE A 27 17.12 7.06 -2.98
N GLN A 28 18.41 6.72 -2.96
CA GLN A 28 18.95 5.65 -3.79
C GLN A 28 18.38 4.29 -3.42
N ASP A 29 18.45 3.92 -2.14
CA ASP A 29 17.96 2.63 -1.62
C ASP A 29 16.46 2.47 -1.93
N THR A 30 15.66 3.51 -1.71
CA THR A 30 14.21 3.49 -2.03
C THR A 30 13.97 3.29 -3.53
N LEU A 31 14.75 3.96 -4.39
CA LEU A 31 14.59 3.83 -5.84
C LEU A 31 14.99 2.44 -6.32
N GLU A 32 16.11 1.90 -5.84
CA GLU A 32 16.59 0.56 -6.18
C GLU A 32 15.56 -0.50 -5.79
N GLU A 33 15.01 -0.41 -4.58
CA GLU A 33 13.94 -1.28 -4.12
C GLU A 33 12.69 -1.16 -5.01
N GLN A 34 12.30 0.07 -5.38
CA GLN A 34 11.18 0.28 -6.28
C GLN A 34 11.45 -0.33 -7.67
N TYR A 35 12.65 -0.19 -8.24
CA TYR A 35 12.99 -0.79 -9.53
C TYR A 35 12.99 -2.32 -9.47
N ALA A 36 13.59 -2.91 -8.42
CA ALA A 36 13.62 -4.35 -8.22
C ALA A 36 12.20 -4.93 -8.10
N ASN A 37 11.28 -4.20 -7.49
CA ASN A 37 9.91 -4.65 -7.26
C ASN A 37 8.93 -4.26 -8.38
N ASN A 38 9.20 -3.22 -9.17
CA ASN A 38 8.41 -2.85 -10.35
C ASN A 38 8.32 -3.98 -11.38
N GLY A 39 9.38 -4.77 -11.54
CA GLY A 39 9.35 -5.97 -12.39
C GLY A 39 8.34 -7.01 -11.89
N LYS A 40 8.28 -7.23 -10.57
CA LYS A 40 7.30 -8.13 -9.95
C LYS A 40 5.88 -7.58 -10.12
N ILE A 41 5.66 -6.31 -9.82
CA ILE A 41 4.36 -5.63 -9.97
C ILE A 41 3.86 -5.74 -11.40
N TYR A 42 4.72 -5.45 -12.39
CA TYR A 42 4.40 -5.54 -13.82
C TYR A 42 3.99 -6.97 -14.21
N ILE A 43 4.76 -7.98 -13.78
CA ILE A 43 4.43 -9.40 -14.00
C ILE A 43 3.07 -9.73 -13.39
N PHE A 44 2.76 -9.27 -12.17
CA PHE A 44 1.49 -9.52 -11.51
C PHE A 44 0.30 -8.80 -12.17
N THR A 45 0.49 -7.57 -12.64
CA THR A 45 -0.56 -6.82 -13.36
C THR A 45 -0.81 -7.34 -14.78
N ASN A 46 0.20 -7.92 -15.44
CA ASN A 46 0.10 -8.39 -16.84
C ASN A 46 -0.09 -9.90 -17.01
N TYR A 47 0.04 -10.72 -15.96
CA TYR A 47 -0.45 -12.11 -15.97
C TYR A 47 -1.99 -12.22 -15.94
N GLY A 48 -2.69 -11.10 -16.13
CA GLY A 48 -4.14 -10.96 -16.27
C GLY A 48 -4.75 -11.60 -17.53
N LYS A 49 -4.52 -12.90 -17.74
CA LYS A 49 -5.43 -13.76 -18.52
C LYS A 49 -5.70 -15.14 -17.91
N LYS A 50 -4.97 -15.56 -16.86
CA LYS A 50 -5.28 -16.81 -16.12
C LYS A 50 -5.11 -16.60 -14.62
N LEU A 51 -6.23 -16.40 -13.93
CA LEU A 51 -6.30 -16.27 -12.47
C LEU A 51 -5.93 -17.60 -11.81
N HIS A 52 -4.84 -17.62 -11.05
CA HIS A 52 -4.43 -18.78 -10.24
C HIS A 52 -4.80 -18.53 -8.76
N PRO A 53 -5.82 -19.23 -8.22
CA PRO A 53 -6.41 -18.89 -6.91
C PRO A 53 -5.46 -19.00 -5.71
N ASN A 54 -4.54 -19.97 -5.71
CA ASN A 54 -3.69 -20.25 -4.56
C ASN A 54 -2.49 -19.30 -4.42
N VAL A 55 -2.34 -18.35 -5.34
CA VAL A 55 -1.17 -17.46 -5.37
C VAL A 55 -1.55 -16.02 -5.04
N PHE A 56 -2.82 -15.65 -5.11
CA PHE A 56 -3.27 -14.25 -5.03
C PHE A 56 -3.05 -13.59 -3.67
N THR A 57 -3.35 -14.24 -2.55
CA THR A 57 -3.21 -13.63 -1.21
C THR A 57 -1.75 -13.43 -0.81
N ALA A 58 -0.90 -14.45 -0.99
CA ALA A 58 0.54 -14.33 -0.75
C ALA A 58 1.22 -13.34 -1.72
N GLN A 59 0.76 -13.28 -2.97
CA GLN A 59 1.21 -12.29 -3.95
C GLN A 59 0.76 -10.88 -3.56
N TYR A 60 -0.47 -10.69 -3.08
CA TYR A 60 -0.98 -9.39 -2.68
C TYR A 60 -0.17 -8.79 -1.53
N HIS A 61 0.08 -9.58 -0.46
CA HIS A 61 0.94 -9.14 0.64
C HIS A 61 2.34 -8.73 0.15
N SER A 62 2.92 -9.52 -0.75
CA SER A 62 4.21 -9.19 -1.37
C SER A 62 4.13 -7.91 -2.19
N ILE A 63 3.12 -7.73 -3.04
CA ILE A 63 2.95 -6.55 -3.89
C ILE A 63 2.80 -5.30 -3.04
N VAL A 64 1.91 -5.32 -2.05
CA VAL A 64 1.61 -4.15 -1.23
C VAL A 64 2.79 -3.74 -0.37
N GLY A 65 3.48 -4.72 0.22
CA GLY A 65 4.66 -4.49 1.06
C GLY A 65 5.80 -3.78 0.32
N TYR A 66 5.85 -3.88 -1.02
CA TYR A 66 6.87 -3.22 -1.82
C TYR A 66 6.37 -2.00 -2.59
N LYS A 67 5.09 -2.00 -3.01
CA LYS A 67 4.59 -1.02 -3.97
C LYS A 67 4.36 0.36 -3.38
N THR A 68 3.92 0.47 -2.12
CA THR A 68 3.41 1.76 -1.59
C THR A 68 4.02 2.17 -0.26
N SER A 69 4.31 1.23 0.64
CA SER A 69 4.95 1.51 1.94
C SER A 69 6.28 2.26 1.80
N HIS A 70 7.16 1.81 0.90
CA HIS A 70 8.52 2.36 0.83
C HIS A 70 8.56 3.81 0.31
N TYR A 71 8.04 4.08 -0.89
CA TYR A 71 8.14 5.44 -1.44
C TYR A 71 7.14 6.43 -0.82
N SER A 72 5.95 5.98 -0.39
CA SER A 72 4.89 6.89 0.11
C SER A 72 5.01 7.19 1.59
N PHE A 73 5.57 6.26 2.37
CA PHE A 73 5.62 6.38 3.83
C PHE A 73 7.05 6.32 4.35
N PHE A 74 7.83 5.30 4.00
CA PHE A 74 9.19 5.14 4.50
C PHE A 74 10.11 6.29 4.09
N LEU A 75 10.20 6.58 2.78
CA LEU A 75 11.06 7.64 2.25
C LEU A 75 10.80 9.03 2.89
N PRO A 76 9.58 9.59 2.86
CA PRO A 76 9.34 10.93 3.42
C PRO A 76 9.57 10.97 4.94
N VAL A 77 9.24 9.91 5.67
CA VAL A 77 9.45 9.88 7.13
C VAL A 77 10.92 9.72 7.48
N THR A 78 11.65 8.84 6.81
CA THR A 78 13.09 8.66 7.02
C THR A 78 13.86 9.94 6.67
N VAL A 79 13.49 10.63 5.59
CA VAL A 79 14.05 11.95 5.25
C VAL A 79 13.77 12.96 6.36
N ALA A 80 12.54 13.03 6.89
CA ALA A 80 12.21 13.89 8.02
C ALA A 80 12.99 13.54 9.29
N MET A 81 13.21 12.25 9.56
CA MET A 81 14.04 11.77 10.66
C MET A 81 15.48 12.24 10.53
N HIS A 82 16.07 12.19 9.33
CA HIS A 82 17.42 12.74 9.07
C HIS A 82 17.47 14.24 9.34
N PHE A 83 16.48 15.01 8.89
CA PHE A 83 16.38 16.44 9.19
C PHE A 83 16.23 16.74 10.68
N ALA A 84 15.59 15.85 11.44
CA ALA A 84 15.45 15.96 12.89
C ALA A 84 16.67 15.42 13.67
N GLY A 85 17.74 14.98 12.99
CA GLY A 85 18.92 14.38 13.63
C GLY A 85 18.65 13.00 14.24
N ILE A 86 17.58 12.32 13.83
CA ILE A 86 17.19 10.98 14.32
C ILE A 86 17.82 9.92 13.42
N ASN A 87 19.11 9.65 13.64
CA ASN A 87 19.88 8.67 12.84
C ASN A 87 20.10 7.33 13.58
N ASN A 88 19.45 7.12 14.72
CA ASN A 88 19.57 5.88 15.48
C ASN A 88 18.90 4.72 14.73
N VAL A 89 19.68 3.64 14.51
CA VAL A 89 19.25 2.46 13.75
C VAL A 89 18.02 1.79 14.35
N ASP A 90 17.89 1.73 15.68
CA ASP A 90 16.74 1.12 16.33
C ASP A 90 15.46 1.95 16.12
N LYS A 91 15.56 3.28 16.18
CA LYS A 91 14.42 4.18 15.86
C LYS A 91 14.00 4.07 14.40
N LEU A 92 14.95 3.96 13.47
CA LEU A 92 14.67 3.74 12.05
C LEU A 92 13.97 2.39 11.84
N ARG A 93 14.43 1.31 12.49
CA ARG A 93 13.80 -0.01 12.41
C ARG A 93 12.39 -0.02 13.02
N GLN A 94 12.18 0.68 14.14
CA GLN A 94 10.85 0.82 14.73
C GLN A 94 9.90 1.62 13.81
N ALA A 95 10.40 2.70 13.20
CA ALA A 95 9.67 3.46 12.21
C ALA A 95 9.30 2.60 10.99
N GLU A 96 10.24 1.80 10.49
CA GLU A 96 10.03 0.88 9.36
C GLU A 96 8.89 -0.11 9.63
N ALA A 97 8.85 -0.72 10.82
CA ALA A 97 7.81 -1.67 11.21
C ALA A 97 6.41 -1.03 11.24
N ILE A 98 6.32 0.20 11.74
CA ILE A 98 5.06 0.97 11.75
C ILE A 98 4.67 1.37 10.32
N LEU A 99 5.60 1.93 9.56
CA LEU A 99 5.35 2.45 8.21
C LEU A 99 5.02 1.35 7.20
N SER A 100 5.57 0.14 7.36
CA SER A 100 5.22 -1.03 6.56
C SER A 100 3.75 -1.37 6.67
N ASN A 101 3.25 -1.42 7.90
CA ASN A 101 1.84 -1.73 8.17
C ASN A 101 0.91 -0.57 7.80
N VAL A 102 1.34 0.68 8.00
CA VAL A 102 0.63 1.87 7.53
C VAL A 102 0.48 1.85 6.01
N GLY A 103 1.57 1.55 5.29
CA GLY A 103 1.52 1.41 3.83
C GLY A 103 0.64 0.26 3.38
N PHE A 104 0.62 -0.85 4.13
CA PHE A 104 -0.28 -1.97 3.86
C PHE A 104 -1.75 -1.56 4.00
N LEU A 105 -2.11 -0.94 5.13
CA LEU A 105 -3.46 -0.43 5.37
C LEU A 105 -3.87 0.57 4.27
N PHE A 106 -3.02 1.55 3.95
CA PHE A 106 -3.32 2.56 2.93
C PHE A 106 -3.65 1.94 1.56
N ASN A 107 -2.94 0.88 1.15
CA ASN A 107 -3.21 0.19 -0.11
C ASN A 107 -4.53 -0.58 -0.07
N VAL A 108 -4.84 -1.26 1.04
CA VAL A 108 -6.12 -1.96 1.20
C VAL A 108 -7.28 -0.95 1.15
N GLN A 109 -7.12 0.21 1.80
CA GLN A 109 -8.07 1.31 1.73
C GLN A 109 -8.22 1.85 0.29
N ASP A 110 -7.12 2.08 -0.45
CA ASP A 110 -7.18 2.52 -1.86
C ASP A 110 -7.91 1.51 -2.74
N ASP A 111 -7.64 0.21 -2.57
CA ASP A 111 -8.30 -0.87 -3.31
C ASP A 111 -9.80 -0.95 -2.99
N TYR A 112 -10.18 -0.80 -1.72
CA TYR A 112 -11.58 -0.79 -1.27
C TYR A 112 -12.33 0.41 -1.84
N MET A 113 -11.80 1.61 -1.64
CA MET A 113 -12.38 2.86 -2.13
C MET A 113 -12.54 2.82 -3.65
N ALA A 114 -11.50 2.41 -4.39
CA ALA A 114 -11.56 2.32 -5.86
C ALA A 114 -12.65 1.36 -6.38
N CYS A 115 -13.16 0.45 -5.55
CA CYS A 115 -14.26 -0.44 -5.91
C CYS A 115 -15.64 0.10 -5.50
N PHE A 116 -15.77 0.62 -4.28
CA PHE A 116 -17.05 0.90 -3.63
C PHE A 116 -17.40 2.39 -3.54
N GLU A 117 -16.44 3.30 -3.59
CA GLU A 117 -16.72 4.74 -3.56
C GLU A 117 -16.91 5.29 -4.99
N GLU A 118 -17.61 6.42 -5.10
CA GLU A 118 -17.85 7.06 -6.39
C GLU A 118 -16.57 7.70 -6.95
N SER A 119 -16.33 7.53 -8.25
CA SER A 119 -15.10 8.01 -8.92
C SER A 119 -14.88 9.53 -8.79
N LYS A 120 -15.98 10.31 -8.67
CA LYS A 120 -15.94 11.76 -8.46
C LYS A 120 -15.34 12.16 -7.12
N VAL A 121 -15.47 11.29 -6.11
CA VAL A 121 -14.94 11.53 -4.78
C VAL A 121 -13.44 11.24 -4.78
N ILE A 122 -13.02 10.10 -5.33
CA ILE A 122 -11.63 9.61 -5.32
C ILE A 122 -10.71 10.33 -6.32
N GLY A 123 -11.27 10.94 -7.38
CA GLY A 123 -10.48 11.55 -8.46
C GLY A 123 -9.70 10.53 -9.32
N LYS A 124 -10.11 9.25 -9.29
CA LYS A 124 -9.48 8.12 -9.98
C LYS A 124 -10.52 7.35 -10.80
N ASP A 125 -10.11 6.84 -11.95
CA ASP A 125 -10.94 5.94 -12.74
C ASP A 125 -11.02 4.56 -12.06
N ASN A 126 -12.16 4.28 -11.44
CA ASN A 126 -12.53 3.02 -10.76
C ASN A 126 -12.57 1.81 -11.71
N THR A 127 -11.38 1.43 -12.20
CA THR A 127 -11.16 0.51 -13.34
C THR A 127 -10.41 -0.77 -12.95
N ASP A 128 -10.25 -1.02 -11.66
CA ASP A 128 -9.38 -2.09 -11.15
C ASP A 128 -9.91 -3.48 -11.51
N ILE A 129 -11.24 -3.67 -11.48
CA ILE A 129 -11.90 -4.91 -11.92
C ILE A 129 -11.69 -5.11 -13.43
N GLN A 130 -11.91 -4.08 -14.24
CA GLN A 130 -11.80 -4.11 -15.70
C GLN A 130 -10.37 -4.43 -16.15
N LYS A 131 -9.38 -3.86 -15.44
CA LYS A 131 -7.96 -4.09 -15.68
C LYS A 131 -7.45 -5.39 -15.08
N GLY A 132 -8.29 -6.13 -14.35
CA GLY A 132 -7.91 -7.38 -13.70
C GLY A 132 -6.79 -7.20 -12.69
N LYS A 133 -6.75 -6.06 -12.00
CA LYS A 133 -5.67 -5.77 -11.06
C LYS A 133 -5.71 -6.72 -9.87
N CYS A 134 -4.53 -7.04 -9.36
CA CYS A 134 -4.38 -7.73 -8.08
C CYS A 134 -4.64 -6.73 -6.94
N THR A 135 -5.89 -6.67 -6.48
CA THR A 135 -6.36 -5.85 -5.37
C THR A 135 -6.65 -6.73 -4.15
N TRP A 136 -6.75 -6.11 -2.97
CA TRP A 136 -7.14 -6.79 -1.74
C TRP A 136 -8.46 -7.54 -1.94
N LEU A 137 -9.45 -6.88 -2.55
CA LEU A 137 -10.78 -7.41 -2.75
C LEU A 137 -10.81 -8.74 -3.50
N VAL A 138 -10.09 -8.86 -4.62
CA VAL A 138 -10.08 -10.11 -5.39
C VAL A 138 -9.27 -11.19 -4.69
N ALA A 139 -8.19 -10.83 -3.98
CA ALA A 139 -7.41 -11.79 -3.19
C ALA A 139 -8.27 -12.37 -2.06
N THR A 140 -8.91 -11.51 -1.27
CA THR A 140 -9.84 -11.90 -0.21
C THR A 140 -11.03 -12.67 -0.77
N ALA A 141 -11.60 -12.26 -1.90
CA ALA A 141 -12.68 -13.00 -2.54
C ALA A 141 -12.26 -14.43 -2.88
N PHE A 142 -11.04 -14.66 -3.38
CA PHE A 142 -10.55 -16.01 -3.64
C PHE A 142 -10.43 -16.84 -2.37
N ASP A 143 -10.09 -16.27 -1.22
CA ASP A 143 -9.97 -17.02 0.02
C ASP A 143 -11.33 -17.52 0.54
N TYR A 144 -12.39 -16.70 0.40
CA TYR A 144 -13.72 -17.02 0.95
C TYR A 144 -14.70 -17.62 -0.07
N ALA A 145 -14.43 -17.49 -1.38
CA ALA A 145 -15.35 -17.96 -2.41
C ALA A 145 -15.42 -19.49 -2.49
N THR A 146 -16.66 -19.98 -2.58
CA THR A 146 -16.98 -21.36 -2.99
C THR A 146 -16.48 -21.66 -4.41
N PRO A 147 -16.35 -22.93 -4.83
CA PRO A 147 -15.94 -23.27 -6.20
C PRO A 147 -16.79 -22.61 -7.29
N VAL A 148 -18.11 -22.48 -7.07
CA VAL A 148 -19.03 -21.82 -8.00
C VAL A 148 -18.74 -20.32 -8.07
N GLN A 149 -18.56 -19.66 -6.93
CA GLN A 149 -18.22 -18.24 -6.86
C GLN A 149 -16.84 -17.95 -7.47
N ARG A 150 -15.86 -18.85 -7.31
CA ARG A 150 -14.55 -18.73 -7.96
C ARG A 150 -14.64 -18.77 -9.48
N ASN A 151 -15.60 -19.49 -10.05
CA ASN A 151 -15.80 -19.49 -11.51
C ASN A 151 -16.32 -18.14 -12.00
N ILE A 152 -17.18 -17.46 -11.22
CA ILE A 152 -17.62 -16.10 -11.53
C ILE A 152 -16.40 -15.16 -11.62
N LEU A 153 -15.48 -15.22 -10.64
CA LEU A 153 -14.25 -14.42 -10.69
C LEU A 153 -13.41 -14.74 -11.94
N LYS A 154 -13.28 -16.02 -12.30
CA LYS A 154 -12.52 -16.43 -13.50
C LYS A 154 -13.12 -15.93 -14.81
N GLU A 155 -14.45 -15.87 -14.90
CA GLU A 155 -15.16 -15.50 -16.13
C GLU A 155 -15.37 -13.99 -16.29
N CYS A 156 -15.50 -13.28 -15.18
CA CYS A 156 -15.91 -11.89 -15.14
C CYS A 156 -14.78 -10.90 -14.82
N TYR A 157 -13.80 -11.28 -13.99
CA TYR A 157 -12.74 -10.37 -13.56
C TYR A 157 -11.72 -10.10 -14.68
N GLY A 158 -11.28 -8.85 -14.84
CA GLY A 158 -10.42 -8.45 -15.97
C GLY A 158 -11.17 -8.21 -17.28
N SER A 159 -12.48 -8.00 -17.23
CA SER A 159 -13.30 -7.69 -18.40
C SER A 159 -13.83 -6.25 -18.34
N SER A 160 -13.78 -5.55 -19.47
CA SER A 160 -14.39 -4.23 -19.63
C SER A 160 -15.91 -4.25 -19.82
N ASP A 161 -16.52 -5.45 -19.88
CA ASP A 161 -17.98 -5.62 -19.98
C ASP A 161 -18.68 -5.15 -18.69
N PRO A 162 -19.57 -4.13 -18.74
CA PRO A 162 -20.24 -3.59 -17.57
C PRO A 162 -21.01 -4.63 -16.75
N GLU A 163 -21.63 -5.62 -17.37
CA GLU A 163 -22.40 -6.65 -16.65
C GLU A 163 -21.48 -7.61 -15.90
N LYS A 164 -20.31 -7.93 -16.47
CA LYS A 164 -19.27 -8.71 -15.79
C LYS A 164 -18.69 -7.94 -14.60
N VAL A 165 -18.44 -6.64 -14.76
CA VAL A 165 -17.97 -5.77 -13.65
C VAL A 165 -19.01 -5.74 -12.53
N LYS A 166 -20.28 -5.53 -12.87
CA LYS A 166 -21.39 -5.53 -11.91
C LYS A 166 -21.50 -6.88 -11.19
N ARG A 167 -21.34 -8.00 -11.92
CA ARG A 167 -21.39 -9.34 -11.34
C ARG A 167 -20.26 -9.59 -10.35
N VAL A 168 -19.04 -9.10 -10.63
CA VAL A 168 -17.91 -9.15 -9.69
C VAL A 168 -18.20 -8.31 -8.44
N LYS A 169 -18.68 -7.07 -8.61
CA LYS A 169 -19.02 -6.20 -7.47
C LYS A 169 -20.09 -6.83 -6.58
N GLN A 170 -21.13 -7.41 -7.19
CA GLN A 170 -22.16 -8.13 -6.44
C GLN A 170 -21.56 -9.32 -5.68
N LEU A 171 -20.66 -10.08 -6.30
CA LEU A 171 -19.99 -11.18 -5.61
C LEU A 171 -19.17 -10.69 -4.41
N PHE A 172 -18.51 -9.53 -4.49
CA PHE A 172 -17.81 -8.95 -3.34
C PHE A 172 -18.77 -8.60 -2.19
N ILE A 173 -19.98 -8.14 -2.50
CA ILE A 173 -21.03 -7.90 -1.51
C ILE A 173 -21.52 -9.24 -0.92
N ASP A 174 -21.80 -10.24 -1.76
CA ASP A 174 -22.28 -11.56 -1.35
C ASP A 174 -21.25 -12.32 -0.46
N LEU A 175 -19.97 -11.96 -0.54
CA LEU A 175 -18.88 -12.49 0.29
C LEU A 175 -18.60 -11.64 1.55
N GLU A 176 -19.43 -10.62 1.80
CA GLU A 176 -19.32 -9.71 2.95
C GLU A 176 -17.96 -9.01 3.01
N LEU A 177 -17.37 -8.70 1.84
CA LEU A 177 -16.07 -8.01 1.80
C LEU A 177 -16.07 -6.62 2.46
N PRO A 178 -17.14 -5.81 2.42
CA PRO A 178 -17.22 -4.57 3.19
C PRO A 178 -17.07 -4.78 4.70
N ASP A 179 -17.74 -5.77 5.27
CA ASP A 179 -17.65 -6.06 6.71
C ASP A 179 -16.26 -6.60 7.07
N ARG A 180 -15.70 -7.47 6.22
CA ARG A 180 -14.32 -7.96 6.37
C ARG A 180 -13.29 -6.85 6.30
N TYR A 181 -13.51 -5.86 5.42
CA TYR A 181 -12.65 -4.68 5.33
C TYR A 181 -12.73 -3.86 6.62
N SER A 182 -13.93 -3.64 7.17
CA SER A 182 -14.09 -2.93 8.44
C SER A 182 -13.38 -3.63 9.59
N ILE A 183 -13.52 -4.96 9.69
CA ILE A 183 -12.83 -5.77 10.71
C ILE A 183 -11.31 -5.66 10.53
N PHE A 184 -10.82 -5.82 9.30
CA PHE A 184 -9.40 -5.72 8.98
C PHE A 184 -8.82 -4.34 9.33
N GLU A 185 -9.54 -3.25 9.06
CA GLU A 185 -9.11 -1.89 9.39
C GLU A 185 -8.99 -1.70 10.91
N ASP A 186 -9.97 -2.18 11.69
CA ASP A 186 -9.94 -2.14 13.15
C ASP A 186 -8.78 -3.00 13.72
N GLU A 187 -8.54 -4.19 13.16
CA GLU A 187 -7.41 -5.05 13.54
C GLU A 187 -6.05 -4.38 13.28
N MET A 188 -5.89 -3.77 12.11
CA MET A 188 -4.67 -3.04 11.75
C MET A 188 -4.46 -1.83 12.66
N TYR A 189 -5.51 -1.07 12.95
CA TYR A 189 -5.43 0.06 13.89
C TYR A 189 -4.99 -0.37 15.29
N ASN A 190 -5.56 -1.46 15.80
CA ASN A 190 -5.19 -2.02 17.10
C ASN A 190 -3.74 -2.52 17.12
N LEU A 191 -3.31 -3.24 16.07
CA LEU A 191 -1.92 -3.67 15.92
C LEU A 191 -0.95 -2.47 15.91
N GLN A 192 -1.30 -1.41 15.19
CA GLN A 192 -0.51 -0.18 15.15
C GLN A 192 -0.40 0.47 16.53
N ASN A 193 -1.49 0.57 17.28
CA ASN A 193 -1.46 1.11 18.64
C ASN A 193 -0.54 0.30 19.57
N VAL A 194 -0.51 -1.04 19.44
CA VAL A 194 0.44 -1.89 20.19
C VAL A 194 1.89 -1.60 19.79
N LEU A 195 2.17 -1.35 18.51
CA LEU A 195 3.51 -0.95 18.07
C LEU A 195 3.90 0.45 18.57
N LEU A 196 2.96 1.39 18.59
CA LEU A 196 3.18 2.74 19.12
C LEU A 196 3.54 2.72 20.60
N GLN A 197 2.90 1.85 21.41
CA GLN A 197 3.23 1.70 22.83
C GLN A 197 4.67 1.24 23.08
N LYS A 198 5.32 0.61 22.10
CA LYS A 198 6.73 0.20 22.17
C LYS A 198 7.69 1.35 21.84
N LEU A 199 7.21 2.44 21.23
CA LEU A 199 8.02 3.64 21.01
C LEU A 199 8.14 4.43 22.30
N SER A 200 9.34 4.94 22.58
CA SER A 200 9.52 5.91 23.66
C SER A 200 8.66 7.16 23.40
N PRO A 201 8.00 7.71 24.44
CA PRO A 201 7.28 8.98 24.33
C PRO A 201 8.19 10.08 23.76
N GLY A 202 7.66 10.85 22.82
CA GLY A 202 8.42 11.91 22.16
C GLY A 202 7.84 12.32 20.80
N PRO A 203 8.58 13.14 20.02
CA PRO A 203 8.10 13.66 18.74
C PRO A 203 7.73 12.56 17.74
N LEU A 204 8.51 11.47 17.69
CA LEU A 204 8.27 10.36 16.76
C LEU A 204 7.00 9.57 17.13
N HIS A 205 6.78 9.30 18.42
CA HIS A 205 5.55 8.69 18.91
C HIS A 205 4.33 9.55 18.55
N LYS A 206 4.40 10.86 18.81
CA LYS A 206 3.32 11.80 18.47
C LYS A 206 3.04 11.82 16.96
N PHE A 207 4.08 11.90 16.14
CA PHE A 207 3.97 11.89 14.69
C PHE A 207 3.22 10.65 14.18
N PHE A 208 3.60 9.45 14.65
CA PHE A 208 2.93 8.23 14.20
C PHE A 208 1.51 8.08 14.76
N SER A 209 1.25 8.58 15.97
CA SER A 209 -0.10 8.63 16.52
C SER A 209 -1.01 9.54 15.68
N ASP A 210 -0.53 10.73 15.30
CA ASP A 210 -1.26 11.66 14.44
C ASP A 210 -1.46 11.07 13.03
N LEU A 211 -0.43 10.41 12.47
CA LEU A 211 -0.52 9.74 11.17
C LEU A 211 -1.57 8.62 11.19
N LEU A 212 -1.56 7.78 12.22
CA LEU A 212 -2.52 6.69 12.38
C LEU A 212 -3.94 7.22 12.55
N GLY A 213 -4.12 8.29 13.33
CA GLY A 213 -5.42 8.93 13.51
C GLY A 213 -6.00 9.51 12.21
N LYS A 214 -5.16 9.97 11.29
CA LYS A 214 -5.60 10.43 9.95
C LYS A 214 -5.96 9.30 9.00
N LEU A 215 -5.33 8.14 9.17
CA LEU A 215 -5.55 6.99 8.29
C LEU A 215 -6.73 6.14 8.73
N TYR A 216 -6.96 6.03 10.03
CA TYR A 216 -8.06 5.22 10.55
C TYR A 216 -9.40 5.76 10.10
N ARG A 217 -10.19 4.91 9.42
CA ARG A 217 -11.51 5.26 8.87
C ARG A 217 -11.45 6.54 8.03
N ARG A 218 -10.35 6.72 7.30
CA ARG A 218 -10.21 7.87 6.42
C ARG A 218 -11.38 7.88 5.43
N SER A 219 -12.00 9.03 5.28
CA SER A 219 -12.82 9.33 4.10
C SER A 219 -11.97 10.12 3.13
N VAL A 220 -12.35 10.09 1.85
CA VAL A 220 -11.78 10.97 0.84
C VAL A 220 -12.15 12.43 1.10
#